data_AF-A0A7K4W045-F1
#
_entry.id   AF-A0A7K4W045-F1
#
_cell.length_a   1.000
_cell.length_b   1.000
_cell.length_c   1.000
_cell.angle_alpha   90.00
_cell.angle_beta   90.00
_cell.angle_gamma   90.00
#
_symmetry.space_group_name_H-M   'P 1'
#
loop_
_entity.id
_entity.type
_entity.pdbx_description
1 polymer ?
#
loop_
_entity_poly.entity_id
_entity_poly.type
_entity_poly.pdbx_seq_one_letter_code
_entity_poly.pdbx_strand_id
1 'polypeptide(L)'
;DPYIKISLSKKVIEDRDNYVPNTLNPIFGRMYELSCFLPQEKDLKISVYDYDTLTRDEKVGETIIDLENRFLSRYGSHCGIPQQYWISGVNTWRDQLKPTQLLQNVARFKGYAPPVISDSGRKINYGGRDYTLEEAGEFHLGPGEERLALHILRTQGLVPEHVETRTLYSTFQPNISQGKLQMWVDVFPKSLGPPGPPFNITPRKAKKYVLRVIVWNTKDVLLDEKSITGEEMSDIYVKGWMPGNEENKQKTDVHYRSLDGEGNFNWRFVFPFDYLPAEQLCVVSKKEHFWSLDKTEFRIPPKLIIQIWDNDKFSLDDYLGKISNKI
;
A
#
# COMPACT_ATOMS: atom_id res chain seq x y z
N ASP A 1 -7.45 5.41 -17.51
CA ASP A 1 -6.26 6.04 -16.94
C ASP A 1 -6.59 7.17 -15.97
N PRO A 2 -7.11 6.83 -14.77
CA PRO A 2 -7.59 7.82 -13.81
C PRO A 2 -6.50 8.75 -13.25
N TYR A 3 -6.83 10.04 -13.09
CA TYR A 3 -6.05 11.03 -12.36
C TYR A 3 -6.94 11.95 -11.50
N ILE A 4 -6.31 12.69 -10.58
CA ILE A 4 -7.00 13.57 -9.63
C ILE A 4 -6.95 15.04 -10.08
N LYS A 5 -8.09 15.71 -9.96
CA LYS A 5 -8.20 17.18 -10.04
C LYS A 5 -8.87 17.71 -8.78
N ILE A 6 -8.22 18.68 -8.14
CA ILE A 6 -8.70 19.31 -6.91
C ILE A 6 -8.98 20.79 -7.20
N SER A 7 -10.11 21.28 -6.71
CA SER A 7 -10.44 22.70 -6.77
C SER A 7 -10.96 23.21 -5.44
N LEU A 8 -10.44 24.35 -5.01
CA LEU A 8 -10.86 25.06 -3.80
C LEU A 8 -10.90 26.55 -4.13
N SER A 9 -12.10 27.12 -4.23
CA SER A 9 -12.29 28.49 -4.74
C SER A 9 -11.62 28.63 -6.12
N LYS A 10 -10.71 29.61 -6.31
CA LYS A 10 -9.96 29.84 -7.55
C LYS A 10 -8.73 28.95 -7.72
N LYS A 11 -8.36 28.17 -6.70
CA LYS A 11 -7.17 27.31 -6.73
C LYS A 11 -7.54 25.98 -7.36
N VAL A 12 -6.78 25.58 -8.37
CA VAL A 12 -6.97 24.31 -9.08
C VAL A 12 -5.62 23.60 -9.13
N ILE A 13 -5.61 22.34 -8.70
CA ILE A 13 -4.52 21.40 -8.89
C ILE A 13 -5.01 20.33 -9.84
N GLU A 14 -4.33 20.17 -10.97
CA GLU A 14 -4.63 19.15 -11.97
C GLU A 14 -3.43 18.23 -12.05
N ASP A 15 -3.59 17.01 -11.54
CA ASP A 15 -2.50 16.04 -11.42
C ASP A 15 -2.46 15.07 -12.61
N ARG A 16 -2.74 15.62 -13.80
CA ARG A 16 -2.92 14.87 -15.05
C ARG A 16 -1.70 14.03 -15.41
N ASP A 17 -0.51 14.58 -15.25
CA ASP A 17 0.75 13.89 -15.57
C ASP A 17 1.05 12.70 -14.63
N ASN A 18 0.29 12.56 -13.54
CA ASN A 18 0.42 11.46 -12.59
C ASN A 18 -0.82 10.55 -12.60
N TYR A 19 -1.44 10.38 -13.78
CA TYR A 19 -2.48 9.38 -13.98
C TYR A 19 -1.95 7.97 -13.67
N VAL A 20 -2.87 7.08 -13.27
CA VAL A 20 -2.56 5.68 -13.03
C VAL A 20 -3.06 4.87 -14.22
N PRO A 21 -2.17 4.28 -15.03
CA PRO A 21 -2.58 3.61 -16.26
C PRO A 21 -3.32 2.29 -16.00
N ASN A 22 -4.22 1.94 -16.92
CA ASN A 22 -4.82 0.62 -17.09
C ASN A 22 -5.45 0.04 -15.81
N THR A 23 -6.14 0.87 -15.02
CA THR A 23 -6.79 0.42 -13.78
C THR A 23 -8.11 1.15 -13.49
N LEU A 24 -9.07 0.39 -12.95
CA LEU A 24 -10.31 0.92 -12.35
C LEU A 24 -10.19 1.13 -10.83
N ASN A 25 -9.09 0.68 -10.23
CA ASN A 25 -8.84 0.76 -8.79
C ASN A 25 -7.48 1.45 -8.54
N PRO A 26 -7.34 2.74 -8.90
CA PRO A 26 -6.07 3.45 -8.78
C PRO A 26 -5.67 3.68 -7.32
N ILE A 27 -4.38 3.52 -7.03
CA ILE A 27 -3.76 4.01 -5.80
C ILE A 27 -2.90 5.21 -6.18
N PHE A 28 -3.44 6.42 -6.02
CA PHE A 28 -2.72 7.65 -6.32
C PHE A 28 -1.54 7.86 -5.35
N GLY A 29 -1.79 7.69 -4.04
CA GLY A 29 -0.79 7.85 -2.99
C GLY A 29 -0.10 9.23 -2.99
N ARG A 30 -0.89 10.26 -3.24
CA ARG A 30 -0.46 11.65 -3.38
C ARG A 30 -0.99 12.50 -2.23
N MET A 31 -0.23 13.52 -1.88
CA MET A 31 -0.61 14.52 -0.88
C MET A 31 -0.62 15.89 -1.57
N TYR A 32 -1.65 16.68 -1.29
CA TYR A 32 -1.81 18.02 -1.84
C TYR A 32 -2.08 18.99 -0.70
N GLU A 33 -1.41 20.15 -0.75
CA GLU A 33 -1.59 21.21 0.24
C GLU A 33 -2.20 22.44 -0.44
N LEU A 34 -3.31 22.91 0.13
CA LEU A 34 -4.02 24.10 -0.33
C LEU A 34 -4.24 25.00 0.88
N SER A 35 -4.06 26.31 0.69
CA SER A 35 -4.49 27.30 1.67
C SER A 35 -5.86 27.85 1.29
N CYS A 36 -6.70 28.20 2.25
CA CYS A 36 -7.97 28.86 1.98
C CYS A 36 -8.39 29.80 3.11
N PHE A 37 -9.39 30.65 2.85
CA PHE A 37 -10.03 31.49 3.86
C PHE A 37 -11.46 31.00 4.14
N LEU A 38 -11.71 30.54 5.35
CA LEU A 38 -13.06 30.15 5.79
C LEU A 38 -13.80 31.36 6.38
N PRO A 39 -15.11 31.52 6.14
CA PRO A 39 -16.01 30.58 5.45
C PRO A 39 -16.10 30.75 3.93
N GLN A 40 -15.43 31.76 3.34
CA GLN A 40 -15.61 32.13 1.93
C GLN A 40 -15.19 31.02 0.95
N GLU A 41 -14.14 30.28 1.30
CA GLU A 41 -13.52 29.24 0.49
C GLU A 41 -13.68 27.87 1.17
N LYS A 42 -14.93 27.47 1.41
CA LYS A 42 -15.26 26.25 2.17
C LYS A 42 -15.42 24.98 1.34
N ASP A 43 -15.79 25.08 0.07
CA ASP A 43 -16.13 23.92 -0.76
C ASP A 43 -14.88 23.35 -1.46
N LEU A 44 -14.29 22.30 -0.87
CA LEU A 44 -13.23 21.51 -1.49
C LEU A 44 -13.85 20.47 -2.42
N LYS A 45 -13.69 20.69 -3.73
CA LYS A 45 -14.14 19.74 -4.75
C LYS A 45 -12.97 18.88 -5.21
N ILE A 46 -13.19 17.57 -5.22
CA ILE A 46 -12.24 16.58 -5.70
C ILE A 46 -12.92 15.80 -6.82
N SER A 47 -12.28 15.75 -7.98
CA SER A 47 -12.76 15.09 -9.19
C SER A 47 -11.76 14.05 -9.65
N VAL A 48 -12.27 12.94 -10.17
CA VAL A 48 -11.50 11.93 -10.90
C VAL A 48 -11.78 12.10 -12.38
N TYR A 49 -10.72 12.12 -13.17
CA TYR A 49 -10.77 12.21 -14.63
C TYR A 49 -10.09 11.00 -15.24
N ASP A 50 -10.54 10.60 -16.43
CA ASP A 50 -9.91 9.61 -17.27
C ASP A 50 -8.99 10.33 -18.27
N TYR A 51 -7.71 9.99 -18.26
CA TYR A 51 -6.72 10.52 -19.20
C TYR A 51 -6.95 9.93 -20.58
N ASP A 52 -6.96 10.80 -21.59
CA ASP A 52 -6.93 10.42 -23.00
C ASP A 52 -5.74 11.05 -23.74
N THR A 53 -5.09 10.28 -24.60
CA THR A 53 -3.94 10.77 -25.39
C THR A 53 -4.37 11.66 -26.57
N LEU A 54 -5.51 11.34 -27.20
CA LEU A 54 -5.96 11.95 -28.46
C LEU A 54 -7.26 12.74 -28.34
N THR A 55 -8.08 12.41 -27.34
CA THR A 55 -9.37 13.06 -27.07
C THR A 55 -9.28 13.93 -25.82
N ARG A 56 -10.38 14.61 -25.52
CA ARG A 56 -10.49 15.38 -24.29
C ARG A 56 -10.77 14.43 -23.14
N ASP A 57 -9.95 14.52 -22.09
CA ASP A 57 -10.17 13.80 -20.84
C ASP A 57 -11.61 13.91 -20.32
N GLU A 58 -12.15 12.76 -19.94
CA GLU A 58 -13.51 12.64 -19.45
C GLU A 58 -13.56 12.70 -17.93
N LYS A 59 -14.55 13.39 -17.36
CA LYS A 59 -14.74 13.38 -15.90
C LYS A 59 -15.49 12.09 -15.52
N VAL A 60 -14.83 11.25 -14.73
CA VAL A 60 -15.44 10.04 -14.15
C VAL A 60 -16.47 10.42 -13.08
N GLY A 61 -16.09 11.29 -12.15
CA GLY A 61 -17.01 11.77 -11.12
C GLY A 61 -16.37 12.75 -10.13
N GLU A 62 -17.18 13.34 -9.27
CA GLU A 62 -16.72 14.29 -8.27
C GLU A 62 -17.38 14.13 -6.90
N THR A 63 -16.72 14.67 -5.88
CA THR A 63 -17.25 14.80 -4.52
C THR A 63 -16.89 16.18 -3.97
N ILE A 64 -17.69 16.70 -3.05
CA ILE A 64 -17.50 18.02 -2.43
C ILE A 64 -17.44 17.84 -0.91
N ILE A 65 -16.44 18.47 -0.28
CA ILE A 65 -16.19 18.47 1.15
C ILE A 65 -16.34 19.90 1.65
N ASP A 66 -17.25 20.12 2.59
CA ASP A 66 -17.38 21.41 3.29
C ASP A 66 -16.32 21.51 4.40
N LEU A 67 -15.27 22.28 4.13
CA LEU A 67 -14.14 22.51 5.04
C LEU A 67 -14.52 23.37 6.24
N GLU A 68 -15.52 24.26 6.12
CA GLU A 68 -15.98 25.08 7.24
C GLU A 68 -16.67 24.21 8.28
N ASN A 69 -17.63 23.39 7.86
CA ASN A 69 -18.34 22.48 8.75
C ASN A 69 -17.36 21.49 9.41
N ARG A 70 -16.35 21.03 8.66
CA ARG A 70 -15.28 20.21 9.21
C ARG A 70 -14.47 20.93 10.28
N PHE A 71 -14.05 22.16 9.99
CA PHE A 71 -13.23 22.94 10.90
C PHE A 71 -13.97 23.33 12.19
N LEU A 72 -15.24 23.75 12.07
CA LEU A 72 -16.07 24.22 13.17
C LEU A 72 -16.82 23.10 13.91
N SER A 73 -16.67 21.84 13.47
CA SER A 73 -17.35 20.72 14.10
C SER A 73 -16.94 20.55 15.57
N ARG A 74 -17.92 20.44 16.46
CA ARG A 74 -17.69 20.10 17.88
C ARG A 74 -16.99 18.74 18.09
N TYR A 75 -17.00 17.89 17.07
CA TYR A 75 -16.36 16.57 17.12
C TYR A 75 -14.87 16.62 16.73
N GLY A 76 -14.31 17.80 16.40
CA GLY A 76 -12.89 17.93 16.07
C GLY A 76 -12.49 17.23 14.77
N SER A 77 -13.33 17.28 13.73
CA SER A 77 -13.10 16.56 12.48
C SER A 77 -12.05 17.19 11.55
N HIS A 78 -11.36 18.25 12.00
CA HIS A 78 -10.31 18.93 11.25
C HIS A 78 -8.96 18.21 11.28
N CYS A 79 -8.68 17.44 12.33
CA CYS A 79 -7.54 16.52 12.40
C CYS A 79 -7.94 15.37 13.32
N GLY A 80 -8.04 14.16 12.78
CA GLY A 80 -8.49 13.00 13.56
C GLY A 80 -7.54 12.64 14.71
N ILE A 81 -8.08 12.24 15.85
CA ILE A 81 -7.31 11.89 17.05
C ILE A 81 -6.67 10.49 16.90
N PRO A 82 -5.32 10.37 16.93
CA PRO A 82 -4.65 9.09 16.76
C PRO A 82 -4.82 8.18 17.98
N GLN A 83 -4.56 6.88 17.81
CA GLN A 83 -4.67 5.90 18.90
C GLN A 83 -3.61 6.11 19.99
N GLN A 84 -2.43 6.60 19.60
CA GLN A 84 -1.26 6.75 20.45
C GLN A 84 -0.54 8.08 20.15
N TYR A 85 0.17 8.60 21.14
CA TYR A 85 0.99 9.79 21.00
C TYR A 85 2.42 9.39 20.67
N TRP A 86 2.91 9.76 19.49
CA TRP A 86 4.28 9.49 19.07
C TRP A 86 5.00 10.81 18.78
N ILE A 87 6.23 10.92 19.26
CA ILE A 87 7.10 12.10 19.00
C ILE A 87 8.02 11.90 17.80
N SER A 88 8.07 10.69 17.24
CA SER A 88 8.93 10.34 16.10
C SER A 88 8.39 9.12 15.35
N GLY A 89 8.96 8.87 14.16
CA GLY A 89 8.57 7.75 13.30
C GLY A 89 7.35 8.04 12.43
N VAL A 90 6.81 7.00 11.78
CA VAL A 90 5.71 7.14 10.80
C VAL A 90 4.37 7.57 11.43
N ASN A 91 4.21 7.40 12.74
CA ASN A 91 3.01 7.72 13.48
C ASN A 91 3.13 9.04 14.27
N THR A 92 4.16 9.87 13.96
CA THR A 92 4.43 11.12 14.67
C THR A 92 3.17 11.99 14.74
N TRP A 93 2.95 12.60 15.91
CA TRP A 93 1.84 13.51 16.16
C TRP A 93 1.73 14.61 15.09
N ARG A 94 0.52 14.76 14.53
CA ARG A 94 0.26 15.61 13.36
C ARG A 94 -0.43 16.93 13.69
N ASP A 95 -1.17 16.99 14.80
CA ASP A 95 -1.86 18.21 15.21
C ASP A 95 -0.85 19.29 15.62
N GLN A 96 -1.19 20.55 15.36
CA GLN A 96 -0.39 21.72 15.74
C GLN A 96 -0.38 21.92 17.26
N LEU A 97 -1.43 21.48 17.94
CA LEU A 97 -1.56 21.53 19.39
C LEU A 97 -1.20 20.18 20.00
N LYS A 98 -0.53 20.21 21.15
CA LYS A 98 -0.29 18.99 21.93
C LYS A 98 -1.59 18.45 22.53
N PRO A 99 -1.67 17.14 22.85
CA PRO A 99 -2.82 16.57 23.54
C PRO A 99 -3.27 17.33 24.78
N THR A 100 -2.34 17.81 25.63
CA THR A 100 -2.67 18.62 26.82
C THR A 100 -3.37 19.94 26.46
N GLN A 101 -2.92 20.62 25.42
CA GLN A 101 -3.51 21.86 24.91
C GLN A 101 -4.88 21.62 24.28
N LEU A 102 -5.03 20.54 23.51
CA LEU A 102 -6.33 20.11 22.98
C LEU A 102 -7.30 19.79 24.11
N LEU A 103 -6.87 19.08 25.16
CA LEU A 103 -7.71 18.76 26.30
C LEU A 103 -8.17 20.02 27.05
N GLN A 104 -7.31 21.03 27.17
CA GLN A 104 -7.68 22.34 27.71
C GLN A 104 -8.76 23.03 26.86
N ASN A 105 -8.65 22.97 25.53
CA ASN A 105 -9.67 23.53 24.63
C ASN A 105 -11.01 22.79 24.77
N VAL A 106 -10.99 21.46 24.87
CA VAL A 106 -12.20 20.66 25.09
C VAL A 106 -12.82 20.95 26.46
N ALA A 107 -12.01 21.10 27.52
CA ALA A 107 -12.48 21.51 28.84
C ALA A 107 -13.27 22.83 28.76
N ARG A 108 -12.66 23.84 28.12
CA ARG A 108 -13.27 25.16 27.93
C ARG A 108 -14.58 25.06 27.15
N PHE A 109 -14.62 24.29 26.06
CA PHE A 109 -15.83 24.12 25.26
C PHE A 109 -16.96 23.42 26.04
N LYS A 110 -16.62 22.45 26.90
CA LYS A 110 -17.59 21.74 27.76
C LYS A 110 -17.94 22.49 29.05
N GLY A 111 -17.34 23.64 29.31
CA GLY A 111 -17.54 24.40 30.56
C GLY A 111 -16.91 23.73 31.79
N TYR A 112 -15.93 22.85 31.60
CA TYR A 112 -15.17 22.25 32.70
C TYR A 112 -14.05 23.17 33.18
N ALA A 113 -13.64 22.99 34.44
CA ALA A 113 -12.40 23.59 34.94
C ALA A 113 -11.20 23.13 34.08
N PRO A 114 -10.15 23.97 33.94
CA PRO A 114 -8.93 23.58 33.23
C PRO A 114 -8.35 22.27 33.78
N PRO A 115 -7.82 21.38 32.93
CA PRO A 115 -7.20 20.15 33.39
C PRO A 115 -6.02 20.46 34.33
N VAL A 116 -5.96 19.79 35.49
CA VAL A 116 -4.86 19.96 36.45
C VAL A 116 -3.91 18.77 36.32
N ILE A 117 -2.69 19.03 35.87
CA ILE A 117 -1.64 18.04 35.66
C ILE A 117 -0.77 17.99 36.92
N SER A 118 -0.53 16.80 37.48
CA SER A 118 0.40 16.64 38.60
C SER A 118 1.84 16.95 38.20
N ASP A 119 2.70 17.35 39.13
CA ASP A 119 4.13 17.60 38.90
C ASP A 119 4.86 16.40 38.27
N SER A 120 4.41 15.18 38.57
CA SER A 120 4.96 13.95 37.99
C SER A 120 4.58 13.69 36.52
N GLY A 121 3.61 14.43 35.98
CA GLY A 121 2.99 14.16 34.67
C GLY A 121 2.16 12.86 34.60
N ARG A 122 1.99 12.13 35.71
CA ARG A 122 1.32 10.82 35.72
C ARG A 122 -0.16 10.86 36.07
N LYS A 123 -0.68 12.03 36.44
CA LYS A 123 -2.07 12.21 36.84
C LYS A 123 -2.64 13.49 36.26
N ILE A 124 -3.86 13.42 35.73
CA ILE A 124 -4.63 14.57 35.23
C ILE A 124 -6.01 14.55 35.87
N ASN A 125 -6.39 15.64 36.55
CA ASN A 125 -7.78 15.86 36.96
C ASN A 125 -8.54 16.55 35.81
N TYR A 126 -9.62 15.93 35.36
CA TYR A 126 -10.45 16.44 34.27
C TYR A 126 -11.93 16.12 34.54
N GLY A 127 -12.79 17.14 34.51
CA GLY A 127 -14.23 16.97 34.73
C GLY A 127 -14.57 16.39 36.12
N GLY A 128 -13.75 16.66 37.13
CA GLY A 128 -13.91 16.12 38.48
C GLY A 128 -13.43 14.68 38.67
N ARG A 129 -12.91 14.04 37.62
CA ARG A 129 -12.28 12.71 37.69
C ARG A 129 -10.77 12.81 37.61
N ASP A 130 -10.11 12.03 38.45
CA ASP A 130 -8.68 11.77 38.33
C ASP A 130 -8.42 10.63 37.35
N TYR A 131 -7.54 10.89 36.38
CA TYR A 131 -7.01 9.92 35.45
C TYR A 131 -5.54 9.67 35.75
N THR A 132 -5.12 8.42 35.61
CA THR A 132 -3.77 7.95 35.91
C THR A 132 -3.09 7.41 34.66
N LEU A 133 -1.77 7.55 34.55
CA LEU A 133 -1.01 7.16 33.37
C LEU A 133 -1.14 5.66 33.04
N GLU A 134 -1.39 4.83 34.06
CA GLU A 134 -1.65 3.40 33.93
C GLU A 134 -2.88 3.13 33.03
N GLU A 135 -3.88 4.02 33.02
CA GLU A 135 -5.05 3.92 32.14
C GLU A 135 -4.71 4.17 30.66
N ALA A 136 -3.63 4.91 30.38
CA ALA A 136 -3.17 5.19 29.02
C ALA A 136 -2.31 4.07 28.42
N GLY A 137 -1.93 3.07 29.23
CA GLY A 137 -1.13 1.92 28.82
C GLY A 137 0.40 2.13 28.84
N GLU A 138 1.13 1.04 28.64
CA GLU A 138 2.59 0.96 28.86
C GLU A 138 3.46 1.52 27.71
N PHE A 139 2.89 2.12 26.67
CA PHE A 139 3.67 2.63 25.55
C PHE A 139 4.50 3.85 25.95
N HIS A 140 5.84 3.72 26.04
CA HIS A 140 6.75 4.72 26.58
C HIS A 140 7.26 5.78 25.57
N LEU A 141 6.61 5.94 24.42
CA LEU A 141 7.02 6.96 23.46
C LEU A 141 6.31 8.29 23.76
N GLY A 142 7.10 9.32 24.07
CA GLY A 142 6.62 10.66 24.41
C GLY A 142 6.31 10.89 25.89
N PRO A 143 6.12 12.16 26.31
CA PRO A 143 5.84 12.52 27.70
C PRO A 143 4.56 11.88 28.24
N GLY A 144 4.54 11.54 29.53
CA GLY A 144 3.43 10.82 30.16
C GLY A 144 2.13 11.61 30.16
N GLU A 145 2.22 12.91 30.42
CA GLU A 145 1.11 13.85 30.45
C GLU A 145 0.42 13.97 29.09
N GLU A 146 1.16 13.92 27.99
CA GLU A 146 0.59 13.98 26.64
C GLU A 146 -0.10 12.67 26.25
N ARG A 147 0.48 11.54 26.63
CA ARG A 147 -0.17 10.22 26.46
C ARG A 147 -1.46 10.13 27.26
N LEU A 148 -1.45 10.59 28.50
CA LEU A 148 -2.61 10.61 29.37
C LEU A 148 -3.69 11.59 28.87
N ALA A 149 -3.31 12.78 28.43
CA ALA A 149 -4.25 13.73 27.83
C ALA A 149 -4.88 13.17 26.55
N LEU A 150 -4.12 12.47 25.71
CA LEU A 150 -4.65 11.78 24.53
C LEU A 150 -5.64 10.68 24.91
N HIS A 151 -5.33 9.87 25.93
CA HIS A 151 -6.24 8.86 26.45
C HIS A 151 -7.59 9.50 26.85
N ILE A 152 -7.55 10.61 27.57
CA ILE A 152 -8.76 11.35 27.96
C ILE A 152 -9.49 11.88 26.73
N LEU A 153 -8.80 12.52 25.78
CA LEU A 153 -9.38 13.06 24.53
C LEU A 153 -10.17 12.01 23.74
N ARG A 154 -9.65 10.77 23.66
CA ARG A 154 -10.32 9.65 22.97
C ARG A 154 -11.64 9.24 23.62
N THR A 155 -11.88 9.62 24.87
CA THR A 155 -13.17 9.41 25.57
C THR A 155 -14.13 10.59 25.42
N GLN A 156 -13.74 11.68 24.74
CA GLN A 156 -14.55 12.90 24.65
C GLN A 156 -15.53 12.94 23.48
N GLY A 157 -15.62 11.87 22.68
CA GLY A 157 -16.47 11.82 21.49
C GLY A 157 -15.90 12.58 20.29
N LEU A 158 -14.58 12.76 20.25
CA LEU A 158 -13.89 13.34 19.11
C LEU A 158 -13.73 12.32 17.97
N VAL A 159 -13.62 12.81 16.74
CA VAL A 159 -13.40 11.98 15.56
C VAL A 159 -12.02 11.32 15.67
N PRO A 160 -11.94 9.98 15.68
CA PRO A 160 -10.66 9.29 15.63
C PRO A 160 -9.98 9.51 14.27
N GLU A 161 -8.67 9.32 14.24
CA GLU A 161 -7.94 9.22 12.98
C GLU A 161 -8.54 8.09 12.13
N HIS A 162 -8.90 8.42 10.89
CA HIS A 162 -9.57 7.50 9.98
C HIS A 162 -9.24 7.84 8.53
N VAL A 163 -9.36 6.82 7.67
CA VAL A 163 -9.44 7.01 6.21
C VAL A 163 -10.90 7.30 5.87
N GLU A 164 -11.15 8.48 5.31
CA GLU A 164 -12.47 8.87 4.85
C GLU A 164 -12.76 8.22 3.50
N THR A 165 -13.97 7.68 3.33
CA THR A 165 -14.45 7.17 2.03
C THR A 165 -15.55 8.08 1.51
N ARG A 166 -15.34 8.67 0.33
CA ARG A 166 -16.28 9.55 -0.35
C ARG A 166 -16.81 8.93 -1.63
N THR A 167 -18.12 8.89 -1.79
CA THR A 167 -18.74 8.53 -3.07
C THR A 167 -18.46 9.61 -4.11
N LEU A 168 -18.07 9.18 -5.30
CA LEU A 168 -17.99 10.02 -6.50
C LEU A 168 -19.34 9.99 -7.21
N TYR A 169 -19.81 11.15 -7.65
CA TYR A 169 -21.07 11.31 -8.36
C TYR A 169 -20.83 11.82 -9.78
N SER A 170 -21.66 11.39 -10.72
CA SER A 170 -21.63 11.90 -12.10
C SER A 170 -22.11 13.35 -12.15
N THR A 171 -21.41 14.20 -12.91
CA THR A 171 -21.87 15.57 -13.15
C THR A 171 -23.09 15.65 -14.07
N PHE A 172 -23.31 14.61 -14.88
CA PHE A 172 -24.47 14.53 -15.77
C PHE A 172 -25.68 13.93 -15.07
N GLN A 173 -25.45 12.99 -14.14
CA GLN A 173 -26.50 12.30 -13.38
C GLN A 173 -26.11 12.25 -11.88
N PRO A 174 -26.37 13.32 -11.10
CA PRO A 174 -25.87 13.47 -9.73
C PRO A 174 -26.28 12.37 -8.75
N ASN A 175 -27.34 11.62 -9.04
CA ASN A 175 -27.82 10.53 -8.19
C ASN A 175 -27.12 9.19 -8.47
N ILE A 176 -26.22 9.13 -9.46
CA ILE A 176 -25.50 7.91 -9.83
C ILE A 176 -24.09 7.94 -9.26
N SER A 177 -23.77 6.93 -8.45
CA SER A 177 -22.41 6.68 -7.96
C SER A 177 -21.51 6.18 -9.09
N GLN A 178 -20.31 6.78 -9.18
CA GLN A 178 -19.26 6.47 -10.15
C GLN A 178 -18.02 5.83 -9.47
N GLY A 179 -18.22 5.23 -8.30
CA GLY A 179 -17.15 4.70 -7.46
C GLY A 179 -16.94 5.51 -6.19
N LYS A 180 -15.79 5.27 -5.54
CA LYS A 180 -15.46 5.85 -4.23
C LYS A 180 -13.99 6.26 -4.18
N LEU A 181 -13.71 7.33 -3.44
CA LEU A 181 -12.37 7.82 -3.16
C LEU A 181 -12.06 7.62 -1.67
N GLN A 182 -10.87 7.11 -1.37
CA GLN A 182 -10.37 6.93 0.01
C GLN A 182 -9.20 7.88 0.26
N MET A 183 -9.27 8.67 1.33
CA MET A 183 -8.28 9.72 1.61
C MET A 183 -8.30 10.19 3.06
N TRP A 184 -7.26 10.95 3.44
CA TRP A 184 -7.27 11.82 4.61
C TRP A 184 -7.45 13.26 4.14
N VAL A 185 -8.15 14.06 4.93
CA VAL A 185 -8.31 15.49 4.66
C VAL A 185 -8.30 16.19 6.01
N ASP A 186 -7.21 16.88 6.28
CA ASP A 186 -7.00 17.65 7.49
C ASP A 186 -7.03 19.15 7.20
N VAL A 187 -7.46 19.94 8.18
CA VAL A 187 -7.61 21.39 8.09
C VAL A 187 -6.90 22.03 9.28
N PHE A 188 -5.84 22.80 9.00
CA PHE A 188 -4.96 23.38 10.01
C PHE A 188 -4.97 24.92 9.95
N PRO A 189 -5.25 25.62 11.07
CA PRO A 189 -5.14 27.08 11.12
C PRO A 189 -3.70 27.55 10.94
N LYS A 190 -3.46 28.44 9.98
CA LYS A 190 -2.13 29.04 9.79
C LYS A 190 -1.60 29.78 11.01
N SER A 191 -2.49 30.32 11.84
CA SER A 191 -2.14 31.05 13.06
C SER A 191 -1.47 30.18 14.13
N LEU A 192 -1.60 28.85 14.05
CA LEU A 192 -1.03 27.90 15.01
C LEU A 192 0.35 27.35 14.57
N GLY A 193 0.90 27.83 13.44
CA GLY A 193 2.18 27.37 12.91
C GLY A 193 2.05 26.25 11.87
N PRO A 194 3.11 25.51 11.55
CA PRO A 194 3.01 24.34 10.67
C PRO A 194 2.43 23.13 11.43
N PRO A 195 1.63 22.26 10.78
CA PRO A 195 1.25 20.98 11.36
C PRO A 195 2.44 20.02 11.45
N GLY A 196 2.26 18.91 12.17
CA GLY A 196 3.20 17.79 12.16
C GLY A 196 3.25 17.10 10.79
N PRO A 197 4.17 16.15 10.60
CA PRO A 197 4.41 15.54 9.29
C PRO A 197 3.18 14.77 8.79
N PRO A 198 2.85 14.87 7.49
CA PRO A 198 1.76 14.10 6.90
C PRO A 198 2.12 12.60 6.82
N PHE A 199 1.11 11.75 6.70
CA PHE A 199 1.35 10.34 6.41
C PHE A 199 1.96 10.16 5.03
N ASN A 200 3.05 9.39 4.95
CA ASN A 200 3.57 8.95 3.67
C ASN A 200 2.70 7.81 3.13
N ILE A 201 1.80 8.17 2.22
CA ILE A 201 0.87 7.24 1.55
C ILE A 201 1.32 6.90 0.12
N THR A 202 2.55 7.28 -0.26
CA THR A 202 3.08 6.96 -1.59
C THR A 202 3.17 5.45 -1.77
N PRO A 203 2.76 4.89 -2.94
CA PRO A 203 2.82 3.46 -3.16
C PRO A 203 4.26 2.96 -3.01
N ARG A 204 4.41 1.83 -2.32
CA ARG A 204 5.72 1.20 -2.17
C ARG A 204 6.23 0.78 -3.55
N LYS A 205 7.51 1.04 -3.80
CA LYS A 205 8.18 0.62 -5.03
C LYS A 205 8.82 -0.75 -4.82
N ALA A 206 8.69 -1.61 -5.81
CA ALA A 206 9.38 -2.89 -5.80
C ALA A 206 10.90 -2.68 -5.82
N LYS A 207 11.60 -3.59 -5.15
CA LYS A 207 13.05 -3.66 -5.10
C LYS A 207 13.51 -4.84 -5.94
N LYS A 208 14.68 -4.71 -6.57
CA LYS A 208 15.29 -5.81 -7.32
C LYS A 208 15.88 -6.85 -6.37
N TYR A 209 15.47 -8.10 -6.55
CA TYR A 209 15.99 -9.28 -5.86
C TYR A 209 16.51 -10.30 -6.88
N VAL A 210 17.30 -11.25 -6.40
CA VAL A 210 17.80 -12.37 -7.21
C VAL A 210 17.58 -13.66 -6.43
N LEU A 211 16.79 -14.57 -6.99
CA LEU A 211 16.64 -15.93 -6.51
C LEU A 211 17.72 -16.80 -7.18
N ARG A 212 18.50 -17.50 -6.36
CA ARG A 212 19.50 -18.46 -6.84
C ARG A 212 19.09 -19.86 -6.41
N VAL A 213 18.98 -20.77 -7.37
CA VAL A 213 18.61 -22.17 -7.14
C VAL A 213 19.75 -23.03 -7.65
N ILE A 214 20.22 -23.96 -6.84
CA ILE A 214 21.27 -24.90 -7.23
C ILE A 214 20.62 -26.27 -7.40
N VAL A 215 20.70 -26.82 -8.61
CA VAL A 215 20.29 -28.19 -8.93
C VAL A 215 21.54 -29.05 -8.82
N TRP A 216 21.68 -29.75 -7.70
CA TRP A 216 22.81 -30.65 -7.48
C TRP A 216 22.65 -31.93 -8.29
N ASN A 217 21.60 -32.68 -8.00
CA ASN A 217 21.30 -33.96 -8.61
C ASN A 217 19.80 -34.29 -8.54
N THR A 218 19.38 -35.28 -9.33
CA THR A 218 18.11 -36.01 -9.22
C THR A 218 18.38 -37.44 -8.77
N LYS A 219 17.35 -38.09 -8.23
CA LYS A 219 17.39 -39.50 -7.82
C LYS A 219 16.02 -40.13 -8.05
N ASP A 220 15.99 -41.42 -8.34
CA ASP A 220 14.77 -42.23 -8.51
C ASP A 220 13.84 -41.66 -9.60
N VAL A 221 14.42 -41.09 -10.66
CA VAL A 221 13.68 -40.64 -11.85
C VAL A 221 13.22 -41.86 -12.65
N LEU A 222 12.00 -41.81 -13.17
CA LEU A 222 11.44 -42.87 -14.01
C LEU A 222 12.27 -43.01 -15.29
N LEU A 223 12.48 -44.26 -15.72
CA LEU A 223 13.23 -44.61 -16.92
C LEU A 223 12.24 -44.85 -18.06
N ASP A 224 12.08 -43.88 -18.94
CA ASP A 224 11.02 -43.88 -19.96
C ASP A 224 11.52 -44.24 -21.38
N GLU A 225 12.84 -44.39 -21.61
CA GLU A 225 13.43 -44.85 -22.87
C GLU A 225 14.04 -46.26 -22.79
N LYS A 226 14.25 -46.90 -23.94
CA LYS A 226 15.07 -48.13 -24.08
C LYS A 226 16.30 -47.89 -24.93
N SER A 227 17.46 -48.24 -24.39
CA SER A 227 18.75 -48.13 -25.06
C SER A 227 18.85 -49.09 -26.26
N ILE A 228 19.87 -48.90 -27.10
CA ILE A 228 20.18 -49.79 -28.24
C ILE A 228 20.48 -51.24 -27.77
N THR A 229 20.87 -51.42 -26.49
CA THR A 229 21.09 -52.72 -25.84
C THR A 229 19.83 -53.30 -25.18
N GLY A 230 18.72 -52.56 -25.18
CA GLY A 230 17.43 -52.98 -24.61
C GLY A 230 17.24 -52.64 -23.13
N GLU A 231 18.18 -51.90 -22.52
CA GLU A 231 18.13 -51.47 -21.12
C GLU A 231 17.26 -50.23 -20.97
N GLU A 232 16.48 -50.15 -19.90
CA GLU A 232 15.68 -48.95 -19.58
C GLU A 232 16.61 -47.81 -19.18
N MET A 233 16.38 -46.61 -19.73
CA MET A 233 17.19 -45.43 -19.48
C MET A 233 16.38 -44.13 -19.61
N SER A 234 16.94 -43.01 -19.16
CA SER A 234 16.41 -41.65 -19.43
C SER A 234 17.52 -40.62 -19.65
N ASP A 235 17.24 -39.62 -20.48
CA ASP A 235 18.07 -38.46 -20.76
C ASP A 235 17.55 -37.25 -19.93
N ILE A 236 17.94 -37.18 -18.67
CA ILE A 236 17.29 -36.31 -17.66
C ILE A 236 17.77 -34.86 -17.79
N TYR A 237 16.84 -33.90 -17.74
CA TYR A 237 17.17 -32.50 -17.49
C TYR A 237 16.10 -31.77 -16.67
N VAL A 238 16.48 -30.64 -16.07
CA VAL A 238 15.60 -29.87 -15.17
C VAL A 238 15.29 -28.51 -15.77
N LYS A 239 14.02 -28.10 -15.76
CA LYS A 239 13.54 -26.76 -16.12
C LYS A 239 13.11 -25.99 -14.87
N GLY A 240 13.39 -24.69 -14.81
CA GLY A 240 12.97 -23.82 -13.71
C GLY A 240 12.51 -22.45 -14.19
N TRP A 241 11.46 -21.91 -13.57
CA TRP A 241 11.02 -20.52 -13.80
C TRP A 241 10.17 -19.94 -12.67
N MET A 242 10.02 -18.63 -12.70
CA MET A 242 9.07 -17.89 -11.87
C MET A 242 7.84 -17.48 -12.70
N PRO A 243 6.61 -17.66 -12.21
CA PRO A 243 5.42 -17.15 -12.87
C PRO A 243 5.52 -15.65 -13.14
N GLY A 244 4.91 -15.19 -14.22
CA GLY A 244 5.02 -13.82 -14.73
C GLY A 244 6.34 -13.50 -15.43
N ASN A 245 7.35 -14.35 -15.29
CA ASN A 245 8.65 -14.26 -15.97
C ASN A 245 8.94 -15.51 -16.81
N GLU A 246 7.93 -16.03 -17.51
CA GLU A 246 8.01 -17.28 -18.29
C GLU A 246 9.01 -17.23 -19.45
N GLU A 247 9.28 -16.03 -19.97
CA GLU A 247 10.31 -15.78 -20.99
C GLU A 247 11.73 -16.07 -20.49
N ASN A 248 11.95 -16.02 -19.17
CA ASN A 248 13.23 -16.32 -18.53
C ASN A 248 13.27 -17.74 -17.93
N LYS A 249 12.51 -18.69 -18.50
CA LYS A 249 12.65 -20.12 -18.23
C LYS A 249 14.09 -20.56 -18.45
N GLN A 250 14.68 -21.22 -17.46
CA GLN A 250 16.03 -21.78 -17.52
C GLN A 250 15.95 -23.30 -17.52
N LYS A 251 16.93 -23.93 -18.15
CA LYS A 251 17.12 -25.39 -18.13
C LYS A 251 18.57 -25.73 -17.83
N THR A 252 18.78 -26.89 -17.22
CA THR A 252 20.12 -27.48 -17.08
C THR A 252 20.61 -28.00 -18.44
N ASP A 253 21.85 -28.47 -18.47
CA ASP A 253 22.28 -29.47 -19.44
C ASP A 253 21.53 -30.80 -19.26
N VAL A 254 21.66 -31.68 -20.25
CA VAL A 254 21.04 -33.01 -20.25
C VAL A 254 22.04 -34.03 -19.70
N HIS A 255 21.61 -34.80 -18.71
CA HIS A 255 22.33 -35.96 -18.21
C HIS A 255 21.91 -37.18 -19.03
N TYR A 256 22.76 -37.58 -19.97
CA TYR A 256 22.44 -38.66 -20.90
C TYR A 256 22.59 -40.05 -20.29
N ARG A 257 21.68 -40.96 -20.65
CA ARG A 257 21.74 -42.40 -20.32
C ARG A 257 21.82 -42.70 -18.84
N SER A 258 20.93 -42.08 -18.06
CA SER A 258 20.70 -42.52 -16.67
C SER A 258 20.10 -43.92 -16.69
N LEU A 259 20.74 -44.89 -16.04
CA LEU A 259 20.29 -46.30 -15.96
C LEU A 259 19.61 -46.62 -14.61
N ASP A 260 19.75 -45.74 -13.63
CA ASP A 260 19.29 -45.89 -12.25
C ASP A 260 18.40 -44.73 -11.79
N GLY A 261 18.08 -43.80 -12.69
CA GLY A 261 17.28 -42.62 -12.40
C GLY A 261 18.05 -41.50 -11.69
N GLU A 262 19.38 -41.61 -11.56
CA GLU A 262 20.23 -40.53 -11.06
C GLU A 262 20.68 -39.59 -12.18
N GLY A 263 20.72 -38.29 -11.90
CA GLY A 263 21.25 -37.27 -12.81
C GLY A 263 22.03 -36.24 -12.04
N ASN A 264 23.26 -35.91 -12.47
CA ASN A 264 24.15 -34.98 -11.77
C ASN A 264 24.40 -33.73 -12.61
N PHE A 265 24.13 -32.55 -12.06
CA PHE A 265 24.12 -31.28 -12.81
C PHE A 265 25.05 -30.22 -12.21
N ASN A 266 25.07 -30.07 -10.87
CA ASN A 266 25.75 -28.94 -10.20
C ASN A 266 25.42 -27.57 -10.88
N TRP A 267 24.16 -27.39 -11.25
CA TRP A 267 23.71 -26.28 -12.08
C TRP A 267 23.14 -25.16 -11.23
N ARG A 268 23.33 -23.91 -11.65
CA ARG A 268 22.80 -22.74 -10.93
C ARG A 268 21.82 -21.96 -11.79
N PHE A 269 20.55 -21.98 -11.42
CA PHE A 269 19.58 -21.01 -11.93
C PHE A 269 19.68 -19.69 -11.19
N VAL A 270 19.55 -18.59 -11.93
CA VAL A 270 19.59 -17.22 -11.40
C VAL A 270 18.41 -16.43 -11.95
N PHE A 271 17.41 -16.16 -11.12
CA PHE A 271 16.19 -15.45 -11.50
C PHE A 271 16.18 -14.05 -10.87
N PRO A 272 16.45 -12.98 -11.64
CA PRO A 272 16.18 -11.63 -11.18
C PRO A 272 14.66 -11.37 -11.17
N PHE A 273 14.17 -10.69 -10.14
CA PHE A 273 12.76 -10.32 -10.02
C PHE A 273 12.57 -9.05 -9.19
N ASP A 274 11.47 -8.34 -9.42
CA ASP A 274 11.06 -7.20 -8.62
C ASP A 274 10.13 -7.67 -7.49
N TYR A 275 10.40 -7.22 -6.26
CA TYR A 275 9.72 -7.71 -5.05
C TYR A 275 9.31 -6.58 -4.12
N LEU A 276 8.13 -6.73 -3.54
CA LEU A 276 7.57 -5.88 -2.51
C LEU A 276 7.63 -6.60 -1.16
N PRO A 277 8.62 -6.31 -0.29
CA PRO A 277 8.86 -7.09 0.93
C PRO A 277 7.72 -7.05 1.94
N ALA A 278 7.01 -5.92 2.03
CA ALA A 278 5.94 -5.74 3.00
C ALA A 278 4.65 -6.44 2.55
N GLU A 279 4.38 -6.47 1.25
CA GLU A 279 3.26 -7.19 0.64
C GLU A 279 3.55 -8.68 0.41
N GLN A 280 4.83 -9.07 0.42
CA GLN A 280 5.33 -10.39 0.06
C GLN A 280 4.91 -10.83 -1.36
N LEU A 281 4.98 -9.90 -2.32
CA LEU A 281 4.56 -10.13 -3.71
C LEU A 281 5.66 -9.74 -4.70
N CYS A 282 5.74 -10.49 -5.81
CA CYS A 282 6.51 -10.09 -6.98
C CYS A 282 5.71 -9.08 -7.81
N VAL A 283 6.43 -8.15 -8.45
CA VAL A 283 5.86 -7.20 -9.42
C VAL A 283 6.32 -7.59 -10.81
N VAL A 284 5.37 -7.66 -11.74
CA VAL A 284 5.60 -8.02 -13.13
C VAL A 284 4.96 -6.94 -14.00
N SER A 285 5.74 -6.31 -14.87
CA SER A 285 5.25 -5.25 -15.76
C SER A 285 5.27 -5.73 -17.20
N LYS A 286 4.10 -5.85 -17.84
CA LYS A 286 3.97 -6.26 -19.24
C LYS A 286 3.26 -5.18 -20.05
N LYS A 287 3.69 -4.96 -21.30
CA LYS A 287 2.88 -4.21 -22.27
C LYS A 287 1.86 -5.16 -22.89
N GLU A 288 0.61 -4.72 -23.03
CA GLU A 288 -0.42 -5.51 -23.71
C GLU A 288 -0.10 -5.69 -25.19
N HIS A 289 0.33 -4.60 -25.85
CA HIS A 289 0.87 -4.60 -27.21
C HIS A 289 2.18 -3.83 -27.27
N PHE A 290 3.03 -4.10 -28.26
CA PHE A 290 4.31 -3.36 -28.42
C PHE A 290 4.11 -1.84 -28.50
N TRP A 291 2.97 -1.41 -29.08
CA TRP A 291 2.56 -0.02 -29.23
C TRP A 291 1.84 0.57 -28.00
N SER A 292 1.53 -0.22 -26.97
CA SER A 292 0.93 0.29 -25.74
C SER A 292 1.85 1.33 -25.12
N LEU A 293 1.27 2.49 -24.78
CA LEU A 293 1.99 3.59 -24.13
C LEU A 293 2.56 3.11 -22.79
N ASP A 294 1.69 2.55 -21.97
CA ASP A 294 2.00 2.10 -20.61
C ASP A 294 2.17 0.59 -20.49
N LYS A 295 2.84 0.20 -19.40
CA LYS A 295 2.90 -1.18 -18.95
C LYS A 295 1.84 -1.40 -17.89
N THR A 296 1.16 -2.54 -17.96
CA THR A 296 0.30 -3.00 -16.88
C THR A 296 1.15 -3.75 -15.86
N GLU A 297 1.05 -3.34 -14.60
CA GLU A 297 1.71 -3.99 -13.48
C GLU A 297 0.79 -5.01 -12.83
N PHE A 298 1.29 -6.22 -12.64
CA PHE A 298 0.61 -7.30 -11.94
C PHE A 298 1.41 -7.68 -10.70
N ARG A 299 0.68 -7.95 -9.62
CA ARG A 299 1.25 -8.46 -8.36
C ARG A 299 0.91 -9.93 -8.22
N ILE A 300 1.93 -10.75 -8.09
CA ILE A 300 1.76 -12.21 -8.02
C ILE A 300 2.54 -12.77 -6.83
N PRO A 301 2.08 -13.89 -6.24
CA PRO A 301 2.84 -14.56 -5.20
C PRO A 301 4.22 -15.00 -5.72
N PRO A 302 5.30 -14.83 -4.93
CA PRO A 302 6.62 -15.33 -5.27
C PRO A 302 6.58 -16.86 -5.29
N LYS A 303 6.68 -17.44 -6.49
CA LYS A 303 6.66 -18.90 -6.69
C LYS A 303 7.79 -19.29 -7.62
N LEU A 304 8.44 -20.41 -7.30
CA LEU A 304 9.36 -21.10 -8.20
C LEU A 304 8.68 -22.38 -8.66
N ILE A 305 8.69 -22.60 -9.97
CA ILE A 305 8.27 -23.86 -10.57
C ILE A 305 9.53 -24.55 -11.09
N ILE A 306 9.76 -25.78 -10.63
CA ILE A 306 10.80 -26.66 -11.16
C ILE A 306 10.12 -27.89 -11.75
N GLN A 307 10.58 -28.34 -12.91
CA GLN A 307 10.13 -29.55 -13.58
C GLN A 307 11.30 -30.42 -14.00
N ILE A 308 11.10 -31.73 -13.99
CA ILE A 308 12.05 -32.73 -14.48
C ILE A 308 11.48 -33.29 -15.79
N TRP A 309 12.34 -33.48 -16.79
CA TRP A 309 11.98 -33.88 -18.15
C TRP A 309 12.93 -34.97 -18.66
N ASP A 310 12.42 -35.87 -19.49
CA ASP A 310 13.21 -36.74 -20.35
C ASP A 310 13.43 -36.06 -21.71
N ASN A 311 14.60 -36.23 -22.32
CA ASN A 311 14.96 -35.57 -23.59
C ASN A 311 14.97 -36.58 -24.74
N ASP A 312 13.83 -36.73 -25.39
CA ASP A 312 13.67 -37.61 -26.55
C ASP A 312 14.33 -37.05 -27.82
N LYS A 313 15.09 -37.88 -28.53
CA LYS A 313 15.76 -37.44 -29.78
C LYS A 313 14.84 -37.38 -31.00
N PHE A 314 13.66 -38.03 -30.96
CA PHE A 314 12.79 -38.22 -32.12
C PHE A 314 11.29 -37.92 -31.85
N SER A 315 10.93 -37.50 -30.63
CA SER A 315 9.58 -37.09 -30.21
C SER A 315 9.60 -35.82 -29.34
N LEU A 316 8.43 -35.36 -28.89
CA LEU A 316 8.34 -34.28 -27.89
C LEU A 316 8.77 -34.84 -26.53
N ASP A 317 9.69 -34.15 -25.87
CA ASP A 317 10.16 -34.45 -24.51
C ASP A 317 9.03 -34.83 -23.54
N ASP A 318 9.20 -35.96 -22.84
CA ASP A 318 8.26 -36.41 -21.83
C ASP A 318 8.44 -35.70 -20.46
N TYR A 319 7.31 -35.32 -19.86
CA TYR A 319 7.25 -34.63 -18.57
C TYR A 319 7.23 -35.62 -17.42
N LEU A 320 8.22 -35.54 -16.52
CA LEU A 320 8.42 -36.52 -15.46
C LEU A 320 7.92 -36.06 -14.08
N GLY A 321 7.88 -34.74 -13.82
CA GLY A 321 7.39 -34.23 -12.53
C GLY A 321 7.52 -32.73 -12.31
N LYS A 322 6.88 -32.22 -11.25
CA LYS A 322 6.86 -30.79 -10.87
C LYS A 322 6.88 -30.59 -9.36
N ILE A 323 7.66 -29.62 -8.92
CA ILE A 323 7.55 -29.01 -7.60
C ILE A 323 7.23 -27.52 -7.74
N SER A 324 6.35 -27.00 -6.88
CA SER A 324 6.07 -25.58 -6.78
C SER A 324 6.22 -25.10 -5.35
N ASN A 325 7.18 -24.23 -5.10
CA ASN A 325 7.45 -23.68 -3.77
C ASN A 325 7.08 -22.20 -3.71
N LYS A 326 6.43 -21.79 -2.61
CA LYS A 326 6.28 -20.38 -2.24
C LYS A 326 7.62 -19.92 -1.64
N ILE A 327 8.13 -18.80 -2.13
CA ILE A 327 9.46 -18.28 -1.77
C ILE A 327 9.34 -17.13 -0.78
#